data_AF-A0A673UJM6-F1
#
_entry.id   AF-A0A673UJM6-F1
#
_cell.length_a   1.000
_cell.length_b   1.000
_cell.length_c   1.000
_cell.angle_alpha   90.00
_cell.angle_beta   90.00
_cell.angle_gamma   90.00
#
_symmetry.space_group_name_H-M   'P 1'
#
loop_
_entity.id
_entity.type
_entity.pdbx_description
1 polymer ?
#
loop_
_entity_poly.entity_id
_entity_poly.type
_entity_poly.pdbx_seq_one_letter_code
_entity_poly.pdbx_strand_id
1 'polypeptide(L)'
;MAAPTPWDRAAEPNAAGLLLDRFVASGLVTQKNLEIELLKLEKDAADVVHPSFLAQKCNALQNMNNHLEAVLKEKRSLRQRLLKPMCQENLPIEAVYHRYMVHLLELAVTFIERLENHLETIRNIPHLDENLKKMSMALAQMDILVTETEELAENILKWREQQKEVSSCIPKILAKENYLRKHDVTMPSLPFTSKVHVQTANAR
;
A
#
# COMPACT_ATOMS: atom_id res chain seq x y z
N MET A 1 -67.54 63.68 -47.87
CA MET A 1 -67.15 62.90 -46.67
C MET A 1 -65.64 62.94 -46.53
N ALA A 2 -65.15 63.59 -45.48
CA ALA A 2 -63.96 63.17 -44.74
C ALA A 2 -64.20 63.67 -43.31
N ALA A 3 -64.55 62.74 -42.41
CA ALA A 3 -64.79 63.06 -41.01
C ALA A 3 -63.44 63.38 -40.32
N PRO A 4 -63.37 64.35 -39.40
CA PRO A 4 -62.14 64.67 -38.70
C PRO A 4 -61.67 63.46 -37.89
N THR A 5 -60.39 63.10 -38.04
CA THR A 5 -59.79 61.99 -37.30
C THR A 5 -59.78 62.26 -35.79
N PRO A 6 -59.98 61.25 -34.92
CA PRO A 6 -60.20 61.43 -33.48
C PRO A 6 -59.04 62.07 -32.70
N TRP A 7 -57.87 62.21 -33.33
CA TRP A 7 -56.62 62.69 -32.75
C TRP A 7 -56.37 64.19 -32.98
N ASP A 8 -57.20 64.88 -33.78
CA ASP A 8 -57.11 66.32 -34.07
C ASP A 8 -57.86 67.21 -33.08
N ARG A 9 -58.42 66.64 -32.00
CA ARG A 9 -58.85 67.46 -30.87
C ARG A 9 -57.58 67.89 -30.15
N ALA A 10 -57.14 69.14 -30.38
CA ALA A 10 -56.19 69.82 -29.51
C ALA A 10 -56.56 69.47 -28.07
N ALA A 11 -55.68 68.69 -27.42
CA ALA A 11 -55.98 68.07 -26.15
C ALA A 11 -56.36 69.18 -25.17
N GLU A 12 -57.66 69.33 -24.90
CA GLU A 12 -58.09 70.23 -23.83
C GLU A 12 -57.33 69.82 -22.59
N PRO A 13 -56.73 70.78 -21.88
CA PRO A 13 -55.76 70.45 -20.88
C PRO A 13 -56.45 69.67 -19.76
N ASN A 14 -56.18 68.37 -19.69
CA ASN A 14 -56.67 67.48 -18.64
C ASN A 14 -56.34 68.14 -17.30
N ALA A 15 -57.31 68.18 -16.37
CA ALA A 15 -57.13 68.79 -15.05
C ALA A 15 -55.84 68.31 -14.35
N ALA A 16 -55.43 67.05 -14.57
CA ALA A 16 -54.16 66.53 -14.09
C ALA A 16 -52.94 67.21 -14.74
N GLY A 17 -52.97 67.48 -16.04
CA GLY A 17 -51.92 68.19 -16.78
C GLY A 17 -51.74 69.63 -16.30
N LEU A 18 -52.82 70.39 -16.10
CA LEU A 18 -52.74 71.76 -15.56
C LEU A 18 -52.17 71.81 -14.14
N LEU A 19 -52.53 70.84 -13.30
CA LEU A 19 -51.99 70.75 -11.95
C LEU A 19 -50.50 70.40 -11.96
N LEU A 20 -50.08 69.49 -12.85
CA LEU A 20 -48.67 69.16 -13.04
C LEU A 20 -47.87 70.36 -13.54
N ASP A 21 -48.36 71.09 -14.55
CA ASP A 21 -47.71 72.30 -15.06
C ASP A 21 -47.62 73.37 -13.97
N ARG A 22 -48.65 73.53 -13.15
CA ARG A 22 -48.61 74.43 -11.98
C ARG A 22 -47.57 73.98 -10.96
N PHE A 23 -47.45 72.68 -10.68
CA PHE A 23 -46.42 72.19 -9.74
C PHE A 23 -45.02 72.35 -10.29
N VAL A 24 -44.81 72.13 -11.59
CA VAL A 24 -43.54 72.38 -12.27
C VAL A 24 -43.20 73.86 -12.26
N ALA A 25 -44.14 74.73 -12.65
CA ALA A 25 -43.95 76.19 -12.66
C ALA A 25 -43.73 76.76 -11.25
N SER A 26 -44.36 76.16 -10.22
CA SER A 26 -44.14 76.53 -8.82
C SER A 26 -42.79 76.08 -8.25
N GLY A 27 -42.02 75.26 -8.98
CA GLY A 27 -40.75 74.69 -8.52
C GLY A 27 -40.89 73.56 -7.49
N LEU A 28 -42.11 73.09 -7.21
CA LEU A 28 -42.33 72.05 -6.20
C LEU A 28 -41.66 70.72 -6.58
N VAL A 29 -41.66 70.37 -7.88
CA VAL A 29 -41.04 69.14 -8.40
C VAL A 29 -39.52 69.18 -8.26
N THR A 30 -38.88 70.31 -8.59
CA THR A 30 -37.43 70.48 -8.46
C THR A 30 -37.01 70.49 -7.00
N GLN A 31 -37.78 71.14 -6.12
CA GLN A 31 -37.56 71.09 -4.67
C GLN A 31 -37.60 69.66 -4.13
N LYS A 32 -38.61 68.87 -4.51
CA LYS A 32 -38.73 67.47 -4.07
C LYS A 32 -37.62 66.58 -4.62
N ASN A 33 -37.19 66.80 -5.86
CA ASN A 33 -36.04 66.09 -6.42
C ASN A 33 -34.74 66.42 -5.67
N LEU A 34 -34.51 67.68 -5.31
CA LEU A 34 -33.33 68.07 -4.51
C LEU A 34 -33.35 67.43 -3.12
N GLU A 35 -34.51 67.39 -2.45
CA GLU A 35 -34.68 66.71 -1.17
C GLU A 35 -34.36 65.21 -1.27
N ILE A 36 -34.78 64.55 -2.36
CA ILE A 36 -34.44 63.15 -2.64
C ILE A 36 -32.93 62.98 -2.86
N GLU A 37 -32.29 63.84 -3.64
CA GLU A 37 -30.84 63.76 -3.86
C GLU A 37 -30.04 64.01 -2.57
N LEU A 38 -30.51 64.89 -1.70
CA LEU A 38 -29.91 65.13 -0.38
C LEU A 38 -29.99 63.89 0.51
N LEU A 39 -31.16 63.24 0.56
CA LEU A 39 -31.35 62.01 1.34
C LEU A 39 -30.54 60.83 0.77
N LYS A 40 -30.39 60.74 -0.55
CA LYS A 40 -29.50 59.75 -1.18
C LYS A 40 -28.05 60.00 -0.80
N LEU A 41 -27.59 61.25 -0.88
CA LEU A 41 -26.22 61.61 -0.50
C LEU A 41 -25.95 61.32 0.98
N GLU A 42 -26.89 61.63 1.87
CA GLU A 42 -26.79 61.33 3.31
C GLU A 42 -26.70 59.82 3.54
N LYS A 43 -27.53 59.03 2.86
CA LYS A 43 -27.47 57.56 2.92
C LYS A 43 -26.14 57.01 2.39
N ASP A 44 -25.63 57.54 1.28
CA ASP A 44 -24.40 57.04 0.64
C ASP A 44 -23.15 57.44 1.45
N ALA A 45 -23.20 58.57 2.17
CA ALA A 45 -22.13 59.01 3.08
C ALA A 45 -22.31 58.56 4.53
N ALA A 46 -23.41 57.86 4.85
CA ALA A 46 -23.80 57.45 6.19
C ALA A 46 -22.69 56.70 6.93
N ASP A 47 -21.95 55.86 6.21
CA ASP A 47 -20.93 54.97 6.78
C ASP A 47 -19.60 55.68 7.13
N VAL A 48 -19.47 56.96 6.76
CA VAL A 48 -18.33 57.85 7.07
C VAL A 48 -18.78 59.06 7.89
N VAL A 49 -20.03 59.50 7.78
CA VAL A 49 -20.53 60.71 8.46
C VAL A 49 -21.24 60.37 9.77
N HIS A 50 -21.98 59.26 9.84
CA HIS A 50 -22.75 58.97 11.05
C HIS A 50 -21.89 58.29 12.13
N PRO A 51 -21.89 58.83 13.37
CA PRO A 51 -21.10 58.28 14.47
C PRO A 51 -21.38 56.82 14.81
N SER A 52 -22.60 56.32 14.58
CA SER A 52 -22.97 54.92 14.85
C SER A 52 -22.23 53.94 13.94
N PHE A 53 -22.19 54.20 12.63
CA PHE A 53 -21.47 53.37 11.66
C PHE A 53 -19.96 53.45 11.85
N LEU A 54 -19.44 54.65 12.14
CA LEU A 54 -18.03 54.82 12.49
C LEU A 54 -17.66 54.07 13.77
N ALA A 55 -18.44 54.21 14.84
CA ALA A 55 -18.21 53.50 16.09
C ALA A 55 -18.26 51.98 15.90
N GLN A 56 -19.18 51.47 15.08
CA GLN A 56 -19.24 50.05 14.72
C GLN A 56 -17.95 49.60 14.02
N LYS A 57 -17.48 50.34 13.01
CA LYS A 57 -16.23 50.03 12.29
C LYS A 57 -15.02 50.10 13.24
N CYS A 58 -14.93 51.12 14.09
CA CYS A 58 -13.88 51.27 15.09
C CYS A 58 -13.88 50.11 16.10
N ASN A 59 -15.05 49.69 16.57
CA ASN A 59 -15.18 48.54 17.48
C ASN A 59 -14.73 47.24 16.82
N ALA A 60 -15.07 47.02 15.54
CA ALA A 60 -14.63 45.86 14.80
C ALA A 60 -13.09 45.83 14.65
N LEU A 61 -12.48 46.97 14.30
CA LEU A 61 -11.02 47.11 14.22
C LEU A 61 -10.34 46.92 15.58
N GLN A 62 -10.91 47.47 16.64
CA GLN A 62 -10.38 47.31 17.99
C GLN A 62 -10.43 45.85 18.44
N ASN A 63 -11.54 45.15 18.17
CA ASN A 63 -11.65 43.72 18.46
C ASN A 63 -10.61 42.90 17.69
N MET A 64 -10.39 43.21 16.41
CA MET A 64 -9.36 42.56 15.60
C MET A 64 -7.96 42.81 16.16
N ASN A 65 -7.65 44.05 16.55
CA ASN A 65 -6.36 44.39 17.16
C ASN A 65 -6.14 43.65 18.49
N ASN A 66 -7.15 43.60 19.35
CA ASN A 66 -7.10 42.86 20.61
C ASN A 66 -6.84 41.37 20.36
N HIS A 67 -7.51 40.79 19.35
CA HIS A 67 -7.30 39.40 18.97
C HIS A 67 -5.87 39.15 18.45
N LEU A 68 -5.35 40.03 17.58
CA LEU A 68 -3.97 39.94 17.09
C LEU A 68 -2.96 40.02 18.24
N GLU A 69 -3.18 40.90 19.22
CA GLU A 69 -2.32 41.00 20.39
C GLU A 69 -2.32 39.70 21.21
N ALA A 70 -3.50 39.08 21.40
CA ALA A 70 -3.61 37.79 22.07
C ALA A 70 -2.86 36.68 21.32
N VAL A 71 -3.02 36.59 20.00
CA VAL A 71 -2.31 35.63 19.15
C VAL A 71 -0.80 35.81 19.25
N LEU A 72 -0.31 37.05 19.27
CA LEU A 72 1.12 37.35 19.42
C LEU A 72 1.67 36.96 20.78
N LYS A 73 0.90 37.18 21.87
CA LYS A 73 1.26 36.73 23.23
C LYS A 73 1.35 35.21 23.31
N GLU A 74 0.37 34.50 22.76
CA GLU A 74 0.38 33.03 22.72
C GLU A 74 1.53 32.47 21.87
N LYS A 75 1.77 33.05 20.68
CA LYS A 75 2.93 32.68 19.86
C LYS A 75 4.24 32.83 20.62
N ARG A 76 4.39 33.91 21.41
CA ARG A 76 5.57 34.13 22.25
C ARG A 76 5.67 33.10 23.37
N SER A 77 4.57 32.81 24.06
CA SER A 77 4.48 31.78 25.10
C SER A 77 4.85 30.40 24.57
N LEU A 78 4.28 30.01 23.43
CA LEU A 78 4.56 28.76 22.75
C LEU A 78 6.04 28.66 22.36
N ARG A 79 6.62 29.72 21.79
CA ARG A 79 8.06 29.74 21.47
C ARG A 79 8.91 29.52 22.72
N GLN A 80 8.60 30.17 23.85
CA GLN A 80 9.33 29.96 25.11
C GLN A 80 9.21 28.53 25.62
N ARG A 81 8.00 27.93 25.52
CA ARG A 81 7.76 26.54 25.91
C ARG A 81 8.50 25.54 25.02
N LEU A 82 8.56 25.80 23.71
CA LEU A 82 9.26 24.95 22.75
C LEU A 82 10.79 25.11 22.81
N LEU A 83 11.29 26.29 23.18
CA LEU A 83 12.72 26.48 23.45
C LEU A 83 13.18 25.77 24.72
N LYS A 84 12.26 25.47 25.65
CA LYS A 84 12.58 24.66 26.83
C LYS A 84 12.83 23.22 26.35
N PRO A 85 14.06 22.68 26.49
CA PRO A 85 14.34 21.31 26.09
C PRO A 85 13.39 20.36 26.83
N MET A 86 12.70 19.48 26.09
CA MET A 86 11.81 18.45 26.66
C MET A 86 12.56 17.47 27.55
N CYS A 87 13.84 17.28 27.25
CA CYS A 87 14.83 16.61 28.07
C CYS A 87 15.95 17.64 28.26
N GLN A 88 16.35 17.94 29.49
CA GLN A 88 17.67 18.56 29.65
C GLN A 88 18.68 17.64 28.95
N GLU A 89 19.58 18.19 28.12
CA GLU A 89 20.62 17.40 27.42
C GLU A 89 21.43 16.52 28.38
N ASN A 90 21.41 16.89 29.67
CA ASN A 90 21.89 16.08 30.77
C ASN A 90 20.77 15.94 31.81
N LEU A 91 20.55 14.72 32.31
CA LEU A 91 19.76 14.54 33.52
C LEU A 91 20.47 15.34 34.64
N PRO A 92 19.78 16.17 35.44
CA PRO A 92 20.39 16.97 36.49
C PRO A 92 20.75 16.04 37.65
N ILE A 93 21.82 15.28 37.46
CA ILE A 93 22.36 14.35 38.42
C ILE A 93 23.54 15.06 39.08
N GLU A 94 23.57 15.03 40.40
CA GLU A 94 24.73 15.51 41.15
C GLU A 94 25.97 14.67 40.81
N ALA A 95 27.14 15.31 40.70
CA ALA A 95 28.37 14.65 40.24
C ALA A 95 28.74 13.39 41.03
N VAL A 96 28.38 13.35 42.31
CA VAL A 96 28.60 12.19 43.19
C VAL A 96 27.86 10.92 42.73
N TYR A 97 26.74 11.06 42.03
CA TYR A 97 25.92 9.95 41.57
C TYR A 97 26.25 9.50 40.15
N HIS A 98 27.09 10.23 39.40
CA HIS A 98 27.40 9.93 38.00
C HIS A 98 28.00 8.54 37.84
N ARG A 99 28.94 8.14 38.71
CA ARG A 99 29.56 6.81 38.65
C ARG A 99 28.54 5.68 38.79
N TYR A 100 27.57 5.82 39.69
CA TYR A 100 26.52 4.82 39.89
C TYR A 100 25.55 4.80 38.71
N MET A 101 25.27 5.96 38.13
CA MET A 101 24.38 6.08 36.97
C MET A 101 24.99 5.49 35.70
N VAL A 102 26.29 5.69 35.48
CA VAL A 102 27.01 5.04 34.38
C VAL A 102 26.93 3.52 34.52
N HIS A 103 27.20 2.98 35.72
CA HIS A 103 27.08 1.53 35.95
C HIS A 103 25.66 1.02 35.78
N LEU A 104 24.63 1.74 36.24
CA LEU A 104 23.24 1.35 36.06
C LEU A 104 22.85 1.35 34.57
N LEU A 105 23.27 2.35 33.81
CA LEU A 105 23.00 2.45 32.38
C LEU A 105 23.70 1.31 31.62
N GLU A 106 24.95 0.98 31.99
CA GLU A 106 25.67 -0.16 31.42
C GLU A 106 24.96 -1.50 31.71
N LEU A 107 24.49 -1.70 32.95
CA LEU A 107 23.65 -2.84 33.33
C LEU A 107 22.33 -2.88 32.53
N ALA A 108 21.68 -1.74 32.32
CA ALA A 108 20.44 -1.66 31.57
C ALA A 108 20.65 -2.00 30.09
N VAL A 109 21.69 -1.45 29.46
CA VAL A 109 22.04 -1.72 28.06
C VAL A 109 22.35 -3.20 27.86
N THR A 110 23.21 -3.77 28.70
CA THR A 110 23.57 -5.20 28.63
C THR A 110 22.36 -6.10 28.91
N PHE A 111 21.46 -5.71 29.83
CA PHE A 111 20.22 -6.44 30.05
C PHE A 111 19.31 -6.42 28.82
N ILE A 112 19.11 -5.26 28.20
CA ILE A 112 18.29 -5.11 26.98
C ILE A 112 18.85 -6.00 25.85
N GLU A 113 20.16 -5.94 25.62
CA GLU A 113 20.82 -6.76 24.60
C GLU A 113 20.62 -8.27 24.85
N ARG A 114 20.76 -8.73 26.10
CA ARG A 114 20.53 -10.14 26.46
C ARG A 114 19.06 -10.53 26.30
N LEU A 115 18.13 -9.65 26.69
CA LEU A 115 16.70 -9.89 26.54
C LEU A 115 16.33 -10.02 25.05
N GLU A 116 16.85 -9.14 24.20
CA GLU A 116 16.61 -9.17 22.76
C GLU A 116 17.12 -10.48 22.13
N ASN A 117 18.33 -10.91 22.48
CA ASN A 117 18.88 -12.20 22.05
C ASN A 117 18.00 -13.39 22.50
N HIS A 118 17.47 -13.35 23.73
CA HIS A 118 16.58 -14.39 24.23
C HIS A 118 15.24 -14.40 23.48
N LEU A 119 14.65 -13.22 23.22
CA LEU A 119 13.42 -13.09 22.44
C LEU A 119 13.60 -13.57 21.00
N GLU A 120 14.74 -13.24 20.38
CA GLU A 120 15.10 -13.72 19.05
C GLU A 120 15.19 -15.25 19.03
N THR A 121 15.84 -15.84 20.04
CA THR A 121 15.90 -17.29 20.20
C THR A 121 14.50 -17.90 20.29
N ILE A 122 13.61 -17.33 21.11
CA ILE A 122 12.22 -17.80 21.27
C ILE A 122 11.44 -17.68 19.95
N ARG A 123 11.62 -16.58 19.21
CA ARG A 123 10.98 -16.37 17.90
C ARG A 123 11.41 -17.41 16.87
N ASN A 124 12.63 -17.95 16.98
CA ASN A 124 13.17 -18.95 16.08
C ASN A 124 12.74 -20.40 16.43
N ILE A 125 12.19 -20.66 17.63
CA ILE A 125 11.73 -22.00 18.05
C ILE A 125 10.63 -22.57 17.13
N PRO A 126 9.58 -21.84 16.72
CA PRO A 126 8.55 -22.37 15.82
C PRO A 126 9.11 -22.86 14.48
N HIS A 127 10.17 -22.24 13.96
CA HIS A 127 10.81 -22.64 12.72
C HIS A 127 11.61 -23.95 12.85
N LEU A 128 12.03 -24.32 14.05
CA LEU A 128 12.72 -25.58 14.31
C LEU A 128 11.81 -26.80 14.09
N ASP A 129 10.54 -26.72 14.50
CA ASP A 129 9.58 -27.82 14.32
C ASP A 129 9.32 -28.12 12.84
N GLU A 130 9.15 -27.08 12.03
CA GLU A 130 8.95 -27.23 10.58
C GLU A 130 10.19 -27.82 9.89
N ASN A 131 11.39 -27.36 10.28
CA ASN A 131 12.65 -27.89 9.77
C ASN A 131 12.87 -29.34 10.20
N LEU A 132 12.53 -29.69 11.45
CA LEU A 132 12.63 -31.07 11.97
C LEU A 132 11.70 -32.01 11.20
N LYS A 133 10.46 -31.58 10.90
CA LYS A 133 9.52 -32.35 10.06
C LYS A 133 10.07 -32.59 8.65
N LYS A 134 10.70 -31.58 8.03
CA LYS A 134 11.35 -31.73 6.71
C LYS A 134 12.50 -32.73 6.78
N MET A 135 13.34 -32.67 7.81
CA MET A 135 14.43 -33.64 8.01
C MET A 135 13.90 -35.06 8.27
N SER A 136 12.84 -35.23 9.07
CA SER A 136 12.26 -36.56 9.32
C SER A 136 11.66 -37.16 8.04
N MET A 137 11.04 -36.33 7.18
CA MET A 137 10.56 -36.78 5.87
C MET A 137 11.71 -37.20 4.96
N ALA A 138 12.82 -36.44 4.93
CA ALA A 138 13.99 -36.78 4.15
C ALA A 138 14.66 -38.08 4.62
N LEU A 139 14.71 -38.30 5.93
CA LEU A 139 15.18 -39.57 6.52
C LEU A 139 14.33 -40.75 6.07
N ALA A 140 13.00 -40.64 6.16
CA ALA A 140 12.10 -41.71 5.70
C ALA A 140 12.24 -41.99 4.20
N GLN A 141 12.45 -40.96 3.36
CA GLN A 141 12.73 -41.14 1.94
C GLN A 141 14.06 -41.86 1.71
N MET A 142 15.09 -41.55 2.49
CA MET A 142 16.38 -42.22 2.41
C MET A 142 16.26 -43.69 2.80
N ASP A 143 15.51 -44.01 3.87
CA ASP A 143 15.28 -45.39 4.28
C ASP A 143 14.61 -46.21 3.17
N ILE A 144 13.61 -45.63 2.49
CA ILE A 144 12.97 -46.27 1.33
C ILE A 144 14.00 -46.55 0.24
N LEU A 145 14.81 -45.55 -0.15
CA LEU A 145 15.84 -45.73 -1.17
C LEU A 145 16.87 -46.79 -0.77
N VAL A 146 17.28 -46.84 0.49
CA VAL A 146 18.19 -47.88 0.99
C VAL A 146 17.56 -49.26 0.80
N THR A 147 16.29 -49.44 1.18
CA THR A 147 15.60 -50.73 0.98
C THR A 147 15.46 -51.11 -0.50
N GLU A 148 15.14 -50.15 -1.38
CA GLU A 148 15.06 -50.38 -2.83
C GLU A 148 16.42 -50.78 -3.41
N THR A 149 17.51 -50.14 -2.95
CA THR A 149 18.86 -50.50 -3.40
C THR A 149 19.32 -51.86 -2.89
N GLU A 150 18.90 -52.25 -1.69
CA GLU A 150 19.17 -53.58 -1.13
C GLU A 150 18.43 -54.67 -1.93
N GLU A 151 17.14 -54.45 -2.23
CA GLU A 151 16.37 -55.36 -3.09
C GLU A 151 17.00 -55.49 -4.50
N LEU A 152 17.42 -54.37 -5.08
CA LEU A 152 18.10 -54.38 -6.38
C LEU A 152 19.40 -55.19 -6.32
N ALA A 153 20.19 -55.06 -5.25
CA ALA A 153 21.41 -55.82 -5.06
C ALA A 153 21.14 -57.33 -4.94
N GLU A 154 20.11 -57.74 -4.18
CA GLU A 154 19.68 -59.13 -4.11
C GLU A 154 19.25 -59.67 -5.48
N ASN A 155 18.49 -58.88 -6.24
CA ASN A 155 18.06 -59.25 -7.59
C ASN A 155 19.27 -59.49 -8.50
N ILE A 156 20.27 -58.60 -8.48
CA ILE A 156 21.52 -58.78 -9.24
C ILE A 156 22.24 -60.07 -8.87
N LEU A 157 22.31 -60.40 -7.57
CA LEU A 157 22.93 -61.64 -7.11
C LEU A 157 22.17 -62.88 -7.62
N LYS A 158 20.83 -62.87 -7.55
CA LYS A 158 19.99 -63.94 -8.13
C LYS A 158 20.21 -64.10 -9.64
N TRP A 159 20.22 -62.98 -10.39
CA TRP A 159 20.50 -62.99 -11.82
C TRP A 159 21.89 -63.55 -12.14
N ARG A 160 22.92 -63.23 -11.34
CA ARG A 160 24.27 -63.80 -11.51
C ARG A 160 24.31 -65.30 -11.26
N GLU A 161 23.60 -65.80 -10.26
CA GLU A 161 23.52 -67.23 -9.97
C GLU A 161 22.87 -67.98 -11.14
N GLN A 162 21.72 -67.48 -11.63
CA GLN A 162 21.06 -68.01 -12.82
C GLN A 162 21.97 -68.00 -14.06
N GLN A 163 22.71 -66.90 -14.27
CA GLN A 163 23.66 -66.81 -15.37
C GLN A 163 24.77 -67.86 -15.25
N LYS A 164 25.30 -68.10 -14.05
CA LYS A 164 26.29 -69.16 -13.81
C LYS A 164 25.70 -70.54 -14.11
N GLU A 165 24.49 -70.84 -13.66
CA GLU A 165 23.81 -72.11 -13.95
C GLU A 165 23.66 -72.35 -15.46
N VAL A 166 23.14 -71.35 -16.19
CA VAL A 166 23.00 -71.39 -17.65
C VAL A 166 24.37 -71.55 -18.32
N SER A 167 25.39 -70.81 -17.89
CA SER A 167 26.76 -70.91 -18.41
C SER A 167 27.37 -72.30 -18.18
N SER A 168 27.00 -72.98 -17.09
CA SER A 168 27.45 -74.36 -16.82
C SER A 168 26.69 -75.39 -17.65
N CYS A 169 25.45 -75.07 -18.05
CA CYS A 169 24.59 -75.94 -18.83
C CYS A 169 24.95 -75.91 -20.33
N ILE A 170 25.35 -74.75 -20.85
CA ILE A 170 25.74 -74.57 -22.27
C ILE A 170 26.85 -75.58 -22.71
N PRO A 171 27.98 -75.74 -22.00
CA PRO A 171 28.99 -76.75 -22.34
C PRO A 171 28.46 -78.18 -22.28
N LYS A 172 27.56 -78.49 -21.33
CA LYS A 172 26.97 -79.84 -21.18
C LYS A 172 26.04 -80.16 -22.35
N ILE A 173 25.24 -79.19 -22.79
CA ILE A 173 24.36 -79.31 -23.95
C ILE A 173 25.20 -79.44 -25.23
N LEU A 174 26.20 -78.58 -25.44
CA LEU A 174 27.12 -78.65 -26.60
C LEU A 174 27.96 -79.92 -26.62
N ALA A 175 28.37 -80.44 -25.46
CA ALA A 175 29.04 -81.73 -25.37
C ALA A 175 28.08 -82.85 -25.79
N LYS A 176 26.86 -82.89 -25.26
CA LYS A 176 25.83 -83.88 -25.62
C LYS A 176 25.47 -83.82 -27.11
N GLU A 177 25.38 -82.62 -27.68
CA GLU A 177 25.16 -82.41 -29.12
C GLU A 177 26.36 -82.87 -29.96
N ASN A 178 27.61 -82.61 -29.53
CA ASN A 178 28.82 -83.15 -30.17
C ASN A 178 28.94 -84.68 -30.04
N TYR A 179 28.49 -85.28 -28.93
CA TYR A 179 28.41 -86.73 -28.78
C TYR A 179 27.37 -87.34 -29.73
N LEU A 180 26.20 -86.70 -29.92
CA LEU A 180 25.22 -87.09 -30.94
C LEU A 180 25.76 -86.90 -32.37
N ARG A 181 26.50 -85.82 -32.64
CA ARG A 181 27.14 -85.56 -33.95
C ARG A 181 28.28 -86.53 -34.29
N LYS A 182 28.90 -87.17 -33.29
CA LYS A 182 29.98 -88.16 -33.48
C LYS A 182 29.46 -89.59 -33.71
N HIS A 183 28.18 -89.85 -33.46
CA HIS A 183 27.61 -91.20 -33.52
C HIS A 183 26.59 -91.45 -34.64
N ASP A 184 26.46 -90.56 -35.63
CA ASP A 184 25.91 -90.98 -36.94
C ASP A 184 26.31 -90.09 -38.13
N VAL A 185 26.36 -90.75 -39.29
CA VAL A 185 26.76 -90.32 -40.63
C VAL A 185 25.72 -89.37 -41.28
N THR A 186 26.24 -88.40 -42.07
CA THR A 186 25.65 -87.53 -43.13
C THR A 186 24.13 -87.60 -43.42
N MET A 187 23.36 -86.49 -43.39
CA MET A 187 22.97 -85.60 -44.53
C MET A 187 21.77 -84.69 -44.12
N PRO A 188 21.34 -83.65 -44.88
CA PRO A 188 22.02 -82.63 -45.67
C PRO A 188 21.76 -81.18 -45.14
N SER A 189 22.34 -80.18 -45.79
CA SER A 189 22.07 -78.74 -45.60
C SER A 189 20.60 -78.34 -45.85
N LEU A 190 20.10 -77.31 -45.15
CA LEU A 190 19.14 -76.28 -45.63
C LEU A 190 18.79 -75.26 -44.50
N PRO A 191 18.27 -74.07 -44.81
CA PRO A 191 18.87 -72.80 -44.47
C PRO A 191 18.16 -72.11 -43.30
N PHE A 192 18.90 -71.43 -42.42
CA PHE A 192 18.28 -70.40 -41.60
C PHE A 192 18.23 -69.09 -42.37
N THR A 193 17.05 -68.80 -42.88
CA THR A 193 16.68 -67.49 -43.37
C THR A 193 16.77 -66.51 -42.19
N SER A 194 17.56 -65.46 -42.40
CA SER A 194 17.52 -64.26 -41.58
C SER A 194 16.13 -63.61 -41.74
N LYS A 195 15.37 -63.54 -40.65
CA LYS A 195 14.41 -62.47 -40.43
C LYS A 195 14.83 -61.70 -39.19
N VAL A 196 15.68 -60.72 -39.43
CA VAL A 196 15.82 -59.56 -38.55
C VAL A 196 14.49 -58.82 -38.56
N HIS A 197 13.72 -58.93 -37.47
CA HIS A 197 12.71 -57.92 -37.14
C HIS A 197 13.28 -57.04 -36.04
N VAL A 198 14.00 -55.99 -36.45
CA VAL A 198 14.23 -54.83 -35.60
C VAL A 198 12.87 -54.16 -35.45
N GLN A 199 12.26 -54.32 -34.27
CA GLN A 199 11.24 -53.40 -33.81
C GLN A 199 11.86 -52.49 -32.77
N THR A 200 12.36 -51.37 -33.27
CA THR A 200 12.49 -50.12 -32.54
C THR A 200 11.16 -49.81 -31.86
N ALA A 201 11.16 -49.70 -30.54
CA ALA A 201 10.12 -49.02 -29.79
C ALA A 201 10.80 -48.03 -28.84
N ASN A 202 10.90 -46.80 -29.32
CA ASN A 202 11.03 -45.61 -28.49
C ASN A 202 9.88 -45.54 -27.47
N ALA A 203 10.19 -45.21 -26.22
CA ALA A 203 9.37 -44.42 -25.29
C ALA A 203 10.16 -44.35 -23.96
N ARG A 204 10.31 -43.23 -23.26
CA ARG A 204 9.91 -41.83 -23.45
C ARG A 204 10.77 -41.02 -22.49
#